data_AF-A0A1G7AZN3-F1
#
_entry.id   AF-A0A1G7AZN3-F1
#
_cell.length_a   1.000
_cell.length_b   1.000
_cell.length_c   1.000
_cell.angle_alpha   90.00
_cell.angle_beta   90.00
_cell.angle_gamma   90.00
#
_symmetry.space_group_name_H-M   'P 1'
#
loop_
_entity.id
_entity.type
_entity.pdbx_description
1 polymer ?
#
loop_
_entity_poly.entity_id
_entity_poly.type
_entity_poly.pdbx_seq_one_letter_code
_entity_poly.pdbx_strand_id
1 'polypeptide(L)'
;MQIEINCSSPTYGGDSVGRVGDFLVDGLPDVGSGIEKIEVDVLLRSEPRAPRDRAVEDMPSEEIDALLNLISGGQAIGPDHPEWSRDHDERRSKGPSLTFRRAARRVSVRIVSDLSELDVYGTVDVTPDLFASAAREVVAGLEVLPRRIKPDDDVDARTFLSFVRARLDALPRTQDELDLVLEQLHAAAIRRWDAMDDWERLDVDWSVFAADARERLPDPFFFDPADDEAPHGNDTGADLLVTYLDELPGDGMAFLDAYVVDMGCESLSDVADIDTWEHDELVIAAAFAEIMVRGSTSAALANLALQALDRRQAEAPSPRNEQLRQALT
;
A
#
# COMPACT_ATOMS: atom_id res chain seq x y z
N MET A 1 12.91 -4.17 12.75
CA MET A 1 12.48 -2.83 12.32
C MET A 1 12.66 -2.73 10.81
N GLN A 2 11.63 -2.30 10.08
CA GLN A 2 11.63 -2.06 8.64
C GLN A 2 11.31 -0.59 8.36
N ILE A 3 11.89 -0.02 7.28
CA ILE A 3 11.45 1.26 6.70
C ILE A 3 10.86 0.94 5.34
N GLU A 4 9.59 1.23 5.15
CA GLU A 4 8.90 1.18 3.87
C GLU A 4 8.75 2.59 3.33
N ILE A 5 9.07 2.81 2.07
CA ILE A 5 8.95 4.11 1.42
C ILE A 5 7.92 3.99 0.32
N ASN A 6 6.86 4.78 0.47
CA ASN A 6 5.79 4.92 -0.50
C ASN A 6 5.91 6.30 -1.13
N CYS A 7 6.12 6.35 -2.44
CA CYS A 7 6.11 7.60 -3.16
C CYS A 7 4.70 7.88 -3.66
N SER A 8 4.15 9.02 -3.27
CA SER A 8 2.85 9.48 -3.76
C SER A 8 3.07 10.56 -4.81
N SER A 9 2.48 10.39 -5.98
CA SER A 9 2.41 11.39 -7.05
C SER A 9 0.96 11.61 -7.47
N PRO A 10 0.60 12.82 -7.94
CA PRO A 10 -0.73 13.10 -8.47
C PRO A 10 -1.01 12.44 -9.82
N THR A 11 0.03 11.92 -10.50
CA THR A 11 -0.05 11.47 -11.91
C THR A 11 0.44 10.03 -12.10
N TYR A 12 1.43 9.60 -11.32
CA TYR A 12 2.14 8.34 -11.51
C TYR A 12 2.16 7.49 -10.23
N GLY A 13 2.19 6.17 -10.43
CA GLY A 13 2.43 5.20 -9.37
C GLY A 13 3.72 4.41 -9.59
N GLY A 14 4.13 3.64 -8.57
CA GLY A 14 5.26 2.72 -8.62
C GLY A 14 6.26 2.90 -7.48
N ASP A 15 7.27 2.03 -7.46
CA ASP A 15 8.29 1.99 -6.40
C ASP A 15 9.72 2.00 -6.97
N SER A 16 10.24 3.18 -7.35
CA SER A 16 11.63 3.30 -7.79
C SER A 16 12.61 3.54 -6.65
N VAL A 17 12.21 4.22 -5.57
CA VAL A 17 13.11 4.56 -4.45
C VAL A 17 12.85 3.79 -3.16
N GLY A 18 11.97 2.78 -3.15
CA GLY A 18 11.61 1.96 -1.99
C GLY A 18 12.80 1.33 -1.27
N ARG A 19 13.83 0.94 -2.05
CA ARG A 19 15.08 0.34 -1.54
C ARG A 19 15.91 1.27 -0.67
N VAL A 20 15.64 2.58 -0.67
CA VAL A 20 16.27 3.51 0.28
C VAL A 20 15.96 3.11 1.72
N GLY A 21 14.76 2.59 1.99
CA GLY A 21 14.36 2.14 3.33
C GLY A 21 15.22 0.98 3.81
N ASP A 22 15.33 -0.06 2.97
CA ASP A 22 16.20 -1.21 3.21
C ASP A 22 17.67 -0.77 3.40
N PHE A 23 18.18 0.14 2.56
CA PHE A 23 19.55 0.65 2.66
C PHE A 23 19.84 1.33 4.00
N LEU A 24 18.88 2.10 4.52
CA LEU A 24 19.03 2.86 5.76
C LEU A 24 19.00 1.97 7.01
N VAL A 25 18.37 0.79 6.95
CA VAL A 25 18.30 -0.15 8.08
C VAL A 25 19.19 -1.39 7.92
N ASP A 26 19.86 -1.56 6.78
CA ASP A 26 20.80 -2.66 6.58
C ASP A 26 21.93 -2.63 7.62
N GLY A 27 22.02 -3.68 8.44
CA GLY A 27 22.97 -3.79 9.55
C GLY A 27 22.57 -3.02 10.82
N LEU A 28 21.33 -2.54 10.93
CA LEU A 28 20.84 -1.83 12.12
C LEU A 28 21.00 -2.72 13.37
N PRO A 29 21.64 -2.23 14.46
CA PRO A 29 21.69 -2.97 15.72
C PRO A 29 20.30 -3.12 16.34
N ASP A 30 20.16 -3.98 17.35
CA ASP A 30 18.94 -4.01 18.14
C ASP A 30 18.72 -2.65 18.83
N VAL A 31 17.64 -1.97 18.45
CA VAL A 31 17.23 -0.66 18.96
C VAL A 31 15.94 -0.77 19.78
N GLY A 32 15.63 -1.98 20.26
CA GLY A 32 14.39 -2.27 20.96
C GLY A 32 13.28 -2.67 20.01
N SER A 33 12.21 -3.18 20.60
CA SER A 33 11.14 -3.84 19.86
C SER A 33 9.92 -2.94 19.67
N GLY A 34 9.86 -1.78 20.30
CA GLY A 34 8.67 -0.91 20.28
C GLY A 34 8.23 -0.37 18.93
N ILE A 35 9.11 -0.43 17.92
CA ILE A 35 8.77 -0.11 16.53
C ILE A 35 9.19 -1.29 15.64
N GLU A 36 8.19 -1.88 14.99
CA GLU A 36 8.36 -2.93 14.00
C GLU A 36 8.52 -2.34 12.60
N LYS A 37 7.69 -1.33 12.26
CA LYS A 37 7.64 -0.74 10.91
C LYS A 37 7.59 0.78 10.96
N ILE A 38 8.31 1.41 10.04
CA ILE A 38 8.26 2.83 9.75
C ILE A 38 7.80 2.98 8.29
N GLU A 39 6.62 3.55 8.09
CA GLU A 39 6.08 3.87 6.78
C GLU A 39 6.40 5.32 6.46
N VAL A 40 7.03 5.55 5.32
CA VAL A 40 7.45 6.87 4.88
C VAL A 40 6.72 7.19 3.58
N ASP A 41 5.75 8.08 3.68
CA ASP A 41 4.99 8.63 2.56
C ASP A 41 5.70 9.88 2.04
N VAL A 42 6.36 9.74 0.89
CA VAL A 42 7.11 10.78 0.20
C VAL A 42 6.19 11.42 -0.84
N LEU A 43 5.64 12.58 -0.51
CA LEU A 43 4.77 13.32 -1.41
C LEU A 43 5.62 14.05 -2.44
N LEU A 44 5.60 13.62 -3.70
CA LEU A 44 6.41 14.17 -4.78
C LEU A 44 5.85 15.48 -5.32
N ARG A 45 6.68 16.27 -6.01
CA ARG A 45 6.25 17.46 -6.73
C ARG A 45 5.93 17.11 -8.19
N SER A 46 4.87 17.67 -8.75
CA SER A 46 4.51 17.46 -10.16
C SER A 46 5.51 18.09 -11.14
N GLU A 47 6.18 19.18 -10.74
CA GLU A 47 7.12 19.91 -11.60
C GLU A 47 8.54 19.31 -11.55
N PRO A 48 9.20 19.06 -12.71
CA PRO A 48 10.58 18.59 -12.75
C PRO A 48 11.56 19.57 -12.11
N ARG A 49 12.64 19.07 -11.52
CA ARG A 49 13.67 19.90 -10.84
C ARG A 49 14.68 20.52 -11.80
N ALA A 50 14.83 19.98 -13.00
CA ALA A 50 15.69 20.50 -14.06
C ALA A 50 14.91 20.71 -15.37
N PRO A 51 15.31 21.68 -16.23
CA PRO A 51 14.84 21.74 -17.61
C PRO A 51 15.15 20.41 -18.30
N ARG A 52 14.22 19.90 -19.09
CA ARG A 52 14.41 18.61 -19.73
C ARG A 52 15.57 18.68 -20.72
N ASP A 53 16.12 17.54 -21.07
CA ASP A 53 16.89 17.46 -22.31
C ASP A 53 15.94 17.91 -23.44
N ARG A 54 16.38 18.83 -24.31
CA ARG A 54 15.48 19.49 -25.31
C ARG A 54 14.68 18.47 -26.14
N ALA A 55 15.24 17.28 -26.33
CA ALA A 55 14.59 16.17 -27.02
C ALA A 55 13.26 15.71 -26.40
N VAL A 56 13.05 15.88 -25.08
CA VAL A 56 11.79 15.54 -24.38
C VAL A 56 10.85 16.75 -24.27
N GLU A 57 11.38 17.97 -24.33
CA GLU A 57 10.56 19.20 -24.41
C GLU A 57 9.94 19.42 -25.79
N ASP A 58 10.65 19.01 -26.85
CA ASP A 58 10.17 19.07 -28.24
C ASP A 58 9.32 17.83 -28.61
N MET A 59 9.19 16.86 -27.71
CA MET A 59 8.41 15.64 -27.93
C MET A 59 6.92 15.99 -27.83
N PRO A 60 6.08 15.62 -28.83
CA PRO A 60 4.65 15.83 -28.78
C PRO A 60 4.06 15.23 -27.49
N SER A 61 3.06 15.89 -26.90
CA SER A 61 2.40 15.41 -25.67
C SER A 61 1.96 13.96 -25.79
N GLU A 62 1.45 13.56 -26.96
CA GLU A 62 1.04 12.19 -27.26
C GLU A 62 2.19 11.16 -27.22
N GLU A 63 3.40 11.55 -27.61
CA GLU A 63 4.59 10.69 -27.54
C GLU A 63 5.15 10.60 -26.12
N ILE A 64 5.04 11.69 -25.34
CA ILE A 64 5.34 11.69 -23.91
C ILE A 64 4.37 10.77 -23.18
N ASP A 65 3.07 10.90 -23.44
CA ASP A 65 2.04 10.05 -22.85
C ASP A 65 2.23 8.58 -23.27
N ALA A 66 2.61 8.30 -24.52
CA ALA A 66 2.91 6.96 -24.97
C ALA A 66 4.18 6.37 -24.32
N LEU A 67 5.23 7.18 -24.16
CA LEU A 67 6.47 6.77 -23.48
C LEU A 67 6.21 6.52 -22.00
N LEU A 68 5.42 7.37 -21.36
CA LEU A 68 5.04 7.23 -19.96
C LEU A 68 4.11 6.05 -19.73
N ASN A 69 3.15 5.79 -20.62
CA ASN A 69 2.34 4.58 -20.59
C ASN A 69 3.19 3.32 -20.76
N LEU A 70 4.26 3.39 -21.56
CA LEU A 70 5.22 2.28 -21.72
C LEU A 70 6.08 2.05 -20.46
N ILE A 71 6.49 3.12 -19.76
CA ILE A 71 7.36 3.03 -18.58
C ILE A 71 6.57 2.69 -17.31
N SER A 72 5.39 3.28 -17.12
CA SER A 72 4.54 3.10 -15.92
C SER A 72 3.72 1.80 -15.93
N GLY A 73 3.85 0.95 -16.96
CA GLY A 73 3.02 -0.24 -17.08
C GLY A 73 1.54 0.03 -17.45
N GLY A 74 1.21 1.24 -17.90
CA GLY A 74 -0.08 1.56 -18.51
C GLY A 74 -1.12 2.24 -17.62
N GLN A 75 -0.76 2.72 -16.43
CA GLN A 75 -1.65 3.55 -15.60
C GLN A 75 -0.98 4.89 -15.28
N ALA A 76 -0.68 5.69 -16.32
CA ALA A 76 -0.67 7.13 -16.12
C ALA A 76 -2.12 7.49 -15.78
N ILE A 77 -2.36 7.90 -14.53
CA ILE A 77 -3.65 8.44 -14.12
C ILE A 77 -3.72 9.80 -14.79
N GLY A 78 -4.27 9.81 -16.00
CA GLY A 78 -4.32 11.00 -16.84
C GLY A 78 -5.08 12.14 -16.18
N PRO A 79 -5.18 13.30 -16.85
CA PRO A 79 -5.94 14.45 -16.38
C PRO A 79 -7.44 14.18 -16.09
N ASP A 80 -7.93 12.98 -16.39
CA ASP A 80 -9.31 12.52 -16.20
C ASP A 80 -9.66 12.18 -14.74
N HIS A 81 -8.69 12.16 -13.82
CA HIS A 81 -8.91 11.96 -12.37
C HIS A 81 -8.46 13.18 -11.52
N PRO A 82 -9.13 14.34 -11.64
CA PRO A 82 -8.75 15.56 -10.92
C PRO A 82 -8.82 15.43 -9.39
N GLU A 83 -9.59 14.47 -8.88
CA GLU A 83 -9.72 14.15 -7.46
C GLU A 83 -8.41 13.67 -6.83
N TRP A 84 -7.59 12.86 -7.53
CA TRP A 84 -6.33 12.34 -7.00
C TRP A 84 -5.27 13.44 -6.91
N SER A 85 -5.18 14.27 -7.94
CA SER A 85 -4.35 15.48 -7.91
C SER A 85 -4.73 16.41 -6.76
N ARG A 86 -6.03 16.59 -6.51
CA ARG A 86 -6.52 17.41 -5.39
C ARG A 86 -6.17 16.81 -4.03
N ASP A 87 -6.38 15.50 -3.82
CA ASP A 87 -6.00 14.85 -2.55
C ASP A 87 -4.50 14.96 -2.29
N HIS A 88 -3.68 14.71 -3.31
CA HIS A 88 -2.23 14.84 -3.21
C HIS A 88 -1.79 16.26 -2.81
N ASP A 89 -2.33 17.29 -3.48
CA ASP A 89 -2.04 18.68 -3.15
C ASP A 89 -2.54 19.06 -1.76
N GLU A 90 -3.70 18.55 -1.34
CA GLU A 90 -4.21 18.74 0.00
C GLU A 90 -3.26 18.13 1.04
N ARG A 91 -2.80 16.89 0.82
CA ARG A 91 -1.83 16.21 1.68
C ARG A 91 -0.50 16.96 1.75
N ARG A 92 0.00 17.47 0.62
CA ARG A 92 1.21 18.32 0.58
C ARG A 92 1.03 19.60 1.38
N SER A 93 -0.14 20.26 1.26
CA SER A 93 -0.45 21.50 1.96
C SER A 93 -0.49 21.34 3.49
N LYS A 94 -0.86 20.14 3.98
CA LYS A 94 -0.84 19.79 5.41
C LYS A 94 0.59 19.70 5.98
N GLY A 95 1.61 19.63 5.14
CA GLY A 95 3.01 19.64 5.54
C GLY A 95 3.53 18.29 6.07
N PRO A 96 4.81 18.24 6.48
CA PRO A 96 5.43 17.04 7.01
C PRO A 96 4.80 16.65 8.36
N SER A 97 4.67 15.35 8.60
CA SER A 97 4.08 14.84 9.84
C SER A 97 4.73 13.53 10.28
N LEU A 98 4.65 13.23 11.57
CA LEU A 98 5.10 11.95 12.14
C LEU A 98 4.13 11.51 13.22
N THR A 99 3.54 10.33 13.04
CA THR A 99 2.57 9.72 13.95
C THR A 99 3.07 8.36 14.39
N PHE A 100 3.05 8.08 15.70
CA PHE A 100 3.42 6.78 16.25
C PHE A 100 2.19 6.05 16.80
N ARG A 101 1.76 5.01 16.09
CA ARG A 101 0.69 4.09 16.48
C ARG A 101 1.29 2.97 17.33
N ARG A 102 1.36 3.19 18.65
CA ARG A 102 2.00 2.26 19.61
C ARG A 102 1.40 0.86 19.61
N ALA A 103 0.08 0.75 19.51
CA ALA A 103 -0.61 -0.54 19.51
C ALA A 103 -0.18 -1.41 18.32
N ALA A 104 0.03 -0.79 17.16
CA ALA A 104 0.51 -1.45 15.94
C ALA A 104 2.05 -1.41 15.80
N ARG A 105 2.78 -0.86 16.79
CA ARG A 105 4.25 -0.67 16.76
C ARG A 105 4.73 -0.03 15.44
N ARG A 106 3.93 0.90 14.89
CA ARG A 106 4.10 1.46 13.55
C ARG A 106 4.23 2.97 13.60
N VAL A 107 5.22 3.50 12.90
CA VAL A 107 5.43 4.95 12.72
C VAL A 107 5.10 5.33 11.30
N SER A 108 4.19 6.27 11.10
CA SER A 108 3.91 6.84 9.78
C SER A 108 4.55 8.23 9.69
N VAL A 109 5.35 8.45 8.66
CA VAL A 109 6.08 9.68 8.38
C VAL A 109 5.59 10.22 7.04
N ARG A 110 5.14 11.46 7.01
CA ARG A 110 4.84 12.18 5.76
C ARG A 110 5.95 13.17 5.48
N ILE A 111 6.51 13.12 4.30
CA ILE A 111 7.55 14.02 3.81
C ILE A 111 6.97 14.79 2.64
N VAL A 112 7.04 16.13 2.69
CA VAL A 112 6.79 16.96 1.52
C VAL A 112 8.10 17.06 0.76
N SER A 113 8.23 16.27 -0.30
CA SER A 113 9.47 16.10 -1.04
C SER A 113 9.72 17.23 -2.03
N ASP A 114 11.01 17.53 -2.24
CA ASP A 114 11.51 18.36 -3.34
C ASP A 114 11.83 17.52 -4.60
N LEU A 115 11.78 16.19 -4.50
CA LEU A 115 11.87 15.29 -5.64
C LEU A 115 10.66 15.48 -6.56
N SER A 116 10.90 15.49 -7.86
CA SER A 116 9.80 15.49 -8.81
C SER A 116 9.35 14.08 -9.14
N GLU A 117 8.07 13.94 -9.48
CA GLU A 117 7.52 12.68 -9.98
C GLU A 117 8.22 12.19 -11.25
N LEU A 118 8.75 13.11 -12.07
CA LEU A 118 9.50 12.75 -13.26
C LEU A 118 10.91 12.26 -12.95
N ASP A 119 11.53 12.73 -11.87
CA ASP A 119 12.81 12.18 -11.42
C ASP A 119 12.60 10.75 -10.91
N VAL A 120 11.49 10.49 -10.23
CA VAL A 120 11.17 9.19 -9.60
C VAL A 120 10.63 8.18 -10.61
N TYR A 121 9.76 8.58 -11.53
CA TYR A 121 9.04 7.68 -12.45
C TYR A 121 9.39 7.86 -13.93
N GLY A 122 10.04 8.97 -14.29
CA GLY A 122 10.36 9.29 -15.69
C GLY A 122 11.61 8.59 -16.22
N THR A 123 12.37 7.90 -15.37
CA THR A 123 13.57 7.14 -15.77
C THR A 123 13.37 5.66 -15.50
N VAL A 124 13.92 4.82 -16.38
CA VAL A 124 13.91 3.36 -16.21
C VAL A 124 14.76 2.95 -15.00
N ASP A 125 15.89 3.64 -14.80
CA ASP A 125 16.84 3.33 -13.75
C ASP A 125 16.92 4.47 -12.72
N VAL A 126 17.11 4.08 -11.46
CA VAL A 126 17.40 5.00 -10.36
C VAL A 126 18.84 5.48 -10.47
N THR A 127 19.05 6.80 -10.39
CA THR A 127 20.40 7.38 -10.39
C THR A 127 20.96 7.52 -8.96
N PRO A 128 22.30 7.56 -8.79
CA PRO A 128 22.92 7.78 -7.48
C PRO A 128 22.47 9.07 -6.79
N ASP A 129 22.29 10.15 -7.56
CA ASP A 129 21.86 11.44 -7.04
C ASP A 129 20.41 11.43 -6.56
N LEU A 130 19.52 10.73 -7.28
CA LEU A 130 18.13 10.53 -6.86
C LEU A 130 18.07 9.69 -5.58
N PHE A 131 18.76 8.54 -5.56
CA PHE A 131 18.83 7.67 -4.39
C PHE A 131 19.37 8.40 -3.16
N ALA A 132 20.45 9.17 -3.33
CA ALA A 132 21.04 9.97 -2.27
C ALA A 132 20.12 11.09 -1.79
N SER A 133 19.36 11.72 -2.68
CA SER A 133 18.41 12.78 -2.33
C SER A 133 17.23 12.22 -1.53
N ALA A 134 16.64 11.12 -2.00
CA ALA A 134 15.59 10.39 -1.27
C ALA A 134 16.07 9.96 0.13
N ALA A 135 17.25 9.35 0.24
CA ALA A 135 17.81 8.92 1.53
C ALA A 135 17.98 10.08 2.52
N ARG A 136 18.44 11.24 2.05
CA ARG A 136 18.58 12.43 2.89
C ARG A 136 17.24 12.97 3.36
N GLU A 137 16.24 13.03 2.47
CA GLU A 137 14.89 13.47 2.84
C GLU A 137 14.25 12.53 3.88
N VAL A 138 14.38 11.21 3.69
CA VAL A 138 13.92 10.20 4.65
C VAL A 138 14.58 10.40 6.01
N VAL A 139 15.92 10.49 6.06
CA VAL A 139 16.64 10.72 7.32
C VAL A 139 16.22 12.04 7.98
N ALA A 140 16.01 13.11 7.21
CA ALA A 140 15.52 14.39 7.72
C ALA A 140 14.11 14.27 8.33
N GLY A 141 13.19 13.53 7.69
CA GLY A 141 11.86 13.25 8.21
C GLY A 141 11.89 12.48 9.53
N LEU A 142 12.86 11.59 9.71
CA LEU A 142 13.03 10.78 10.91
C LEU A 142 13.67 11.53 12.09
N GLU A 143 14.24 12.72 11.90
CA GLU A 143 14.89 13.47 12.99
C GLU A 143 13.94 13.87 14.13
N VAL A 144 12.64 13.91 13.84
CA VAL A 144 11.60 14.25 14.82
C VAL A 144 11.25 13.04 15.70
N LEU A 145 11.60 11.82 15.29
CA LEU A 145 11.23 10.58 15.98
C LEU A 145 11.56 10.57 17.47
N PRO A 146 12.77 10.96 17.94
CA PRO A 146 13.10 10.94 19.36
C PRO A 146 12.18 11.81 20.25
N ARG A 147 11.48 12.79 19.67
CA ARG A 147 10.49 13.64 20.39
C ARG A 147 9.12 12.96 20.55
N ARG A 148 8.87 11.87 19.80
CA ARG A 148 7.60 11.13 19.79
C ARG A 148 7.65 9.83 20.60
N ILE A 149 8.86 9.37 20.92
CA ILE A 149 9.13 8.18 21.74
C ILE A 149 9.08 8.55 23.23
N LYS A 150 8.30 7.79 24.00
CA LYS A 150 8.24 7.84 25.46
C LYS A 150 9.27 6.87 26.06
N PRO A 151 9.68 7.08 27.33
CA PRO A 151 10.61 6.15 28.00
C PRO A 151 10.17 4.69 27.99
N ASP A 152 8.86 4.43 28.05
CA ASP A 152 8.29 3.08 28.14
C ASP A 152 8.01 2.44 26.77
N ASP A 153 8.30 3.14 25.67
CA ASP A 153 8.00 2.64 24.32
C ASP A 153 8.98 1.55 23.85
N ASP A 154 9.99 1.12 24.64
CA ASP A 154 11.02 0.12 24.26
C ASP A 154 11.71 0.42 22.90
N VAL A 155 12.18 1.66 22.72
CA VAL A 155 12.93 2.06 21.52
C VAL A 155 14.11 2.97 21.89
N ASP A 156 15.32 2.58 21.47
CA ASP A 156 16.50 3.45 21.47
C ASP A 156 16.54 4.34 20.21
N ALA A 157 15.67 5.35 20.21
CA ALA A 157 15.54 6.28 19.09
C ALA A 157 16.83 7.07 18.79
N ARG A 158 17.72 7.21 19.78
CA ARG A 158 19.00 7.93 19.60
C ARG A 158 19.98 7.07 18.83
N THR A 159 20.12 5.81 19.21
CA THR A 159 20.97 4.84 18.49
C THR A 159 20.46 4.63 17.07
N PHE A 160 19.14 4.45 16.90
CA PHE A 160 18.51 4.37 15.58
C PHE A 160 18.83 5.60 14.70
N LEU A 161 18.59 6.81 15.19
CA LEU A 161 18.82 8.03 14.40
C LEU A 161 20.31 8.25 14.09
N SER A 162 21.20 7.90 15.02
CA SER A 162 22.64 7.96 14.78
C SER A 162 23.07 6.98 13.69
N PHE A 163 22.49 5.78 13.67
CA PHE A 163 22.78 4.76 12.66
C PHE A 163 22.37 5.22 11.26
N VAL A 164 21.10 5.62 11.08
CA VAL A 164 20.60 6.02 9.75
C VAL A 164 21.33 7.26 9.21
N ARG A 165 21.77 8.19 10.08
CA ARG A 165 22.62 9.31 9.67
C ARG A 165 23.99 8.85 9.17
N ALA A 166 24.63 7.91 9.86
CA ALA A 166 25.91 7.36 9.43
C ALA A 166 25.81 6.60 8.09
N ARG A 167 24.64 6.04 7.76
CA ARG A 167 24.40 5.42 6.45
C ARG A 167 24.48 6.42 5.29
N LEU A 168 24.24 7.70 5.52
CA LEU A 168 24.38 8.74 4.49
C LEU A 168 25.84 8.90 4.03
N ASP A 169 26.83 8.59 4.88
CA ASP A 169 28.25 8.63 4.51
C ASP A 169 28.65 7.49 3.55
N ALA A 170 27.83 6.44 3.48
CA ALA A 170 28.01 5.25 2.66
C ALA A 170 27.14 5.25 1.38
N LEU A 171 26.55 6.38 1.01
CA LEU A 171 25.76 6.49 -0.21
C LEU A 171 26.60 6.21 -1.46
N PRO A 172 26.06 5.47 -2.44
CA PRO A 172 26.74 5.22 -3.70
C PRO A 172 26.96 6.53 -4.45
N ARG A 173 28.12 6.68 -5.10
CA ARG A 173 28.53 7.88 -5.84
C ARG A 173 28.58 7.67 -7.34
N THR A 174 28.51 6.41 -7.77
CA THR A 174 28.51 6.01 -9.18
C THR A 174 27.37 5.02 -9.44
N GLN A 175 27.02 4.83 -10.72
CA GLN A 175 25.98 3.87 -11.08
C GLN A 175 26.39 2.44 -10.68
N ASP A 176 27.62 2.00 -10.99
CA ASP A 176 28.13 0.68 -10.60
C ASP A 176 28.05 0.42 -9.09
N GLU A 177 28.32 1.44 -8.26
CA GLU A 177 28.19 1.33 -6.81
C GLU A 177 26.71 1.19 -6.39
N LEU A 178 25.81 1.93 -7.03
CA LEU A 178 24.38 1.86 -6.76
C LEU A 178 23.80 0.50 -7.17
N ASP A 179 24.12 0.02 -8.37
CA ASP A 179 23.64 -1.28 -8.88
C ASP A 179 24.05 -2.41 -7.95
N LEU A 180 25.32 -2.41 -7.49
CA LEU A 180 25.82 -3.38 -6.52
C LEU A 180 25.06 -3.32 -5.19
N VAL A 181 24.74 -2.11 -4.69
CA VAL A 181 23.94 -1.93 -3.49
C VAL A 181 22.53 -2.47 -3.69
N LEU A 182 21.86 -2.13 -4.80
CA LEU A 182 20.50 -2.58 -5.10
C LEU A 182 20.41 -4.11 -5.24
N GLU A 183 21.38 -4.75 -5.89
CA GLU A 183 21.48 -6.21 -5.98
C GLU A 183 21.59 -6.86 -4.60
N GLN A 184 22.42 -6.31 -3.71
CA GLN A 184 22.60 -6.82 -2.35
C GLN A 184 21.32 -6.68 -1.52
N LEU A 185 20.65 -5.53 -1.60
CA LEU A 185 19.39 -5.27 -0.91
C LEU A 185 18.26 -6.17 -1.44
N HIS A 186 18.18 -6.37 -2.75
CA HIS A 186 17.23 -7.28 -3.37
C HIS A 186 17.43 -8.72 -2.90
N ALA A 187 18.68 -9.21 -2.91
CA ALA A 187 19.00 -10.54 -2.43
C ALA A 187 18.69 -10.69 -0.92
N ALA A 188 18.90 -9.65 -0.13
CA ALA A 188 18.52 -9.64 1.28
C ALA A 188 17.00 -9.65 1.49
N ALA A 189 16.25 -8.91 0.68
CA ALA A 189 14.80 -8.88 0.72
C ALA A 189 14.20 -10.25 0.34
N ILE A 190 14.70 -10.92 -0.70
CA ILE A 190 14.29 -12.29 -1.05
C ILE A 190 14.51 -13.24 0.13
N ARG A 191 15.70 -13.22 0.74
CA ARG A 191 15.98 -14.08 1.91
C ARG A 191 15.06 -13.79 3.09
N ARG A 192 14.67 -12.53 3.29
CA ARG A 192 13.72 -12.13 4.33
C ARG A 192 12.33 -12.68 4.03
N TRP A 193 11.86 -12.51 2.79
CA TRP A 193 10.57 -12.99 2.31
C TRP A 193 10.44 -14.53 2.39
N ASP A 194 11.50 -15.25 2.01
CA ASP A 194 11.55 -16.71 2.08
C ASP A 194 11.50 -17.23 3.53
N ALA A 195 11.96 -16.42 4.48
CA ALA A 195 11.97 -16.76 5.91
C ALA A 195 10.68 -16.38 6.65
N MET A 196 9.85 -15.52 6.06
CA MET A 196 8.57 -15.11 6.63
C MET A 196 7.54 -16.24 6.54
N ASP A 197 6.72 -16.37 7.58
CA ASP A 197 5.51 -17.21 7.48
C ASP A 197 4.43 -16.54 6.61
N ASP A 198 3.40 -17.30 6.26
CA ASP A 198 2.36 -16.83 5.34
C ASP A 198 1.59 -15.62 5.89
N TRP A 199 1.48 -15.46 7.21
CA TRP A 199 0.84 -14.29 7.82
C TRP A 199 1.76 -13.07 7.86
N GLU A 200 3.04 -13.27 8.11
CA GLU A 200 4.04 -12.21 8.07
C GLU A 200 4.15 -11.59 6.67
N ARG A 201 3.98 -12.40 5.61
CA ARG A 201 3.97 -11.91 4.22
C ARG A 201 2.81 -10.99 3.88
N LEU A 202 1.66 -11.18 4.55
CA LEU A 202 0.45 -10.39 4.31
C LEU A 202 0.47 -9.02 5.02
N ASP A 203 1.30 -8.84 6.04
CA ASP A 203 1.44 -7.59 6.81
C ASP A 203 0.10 -6.95 7.26
N VAL A 204 -0.87 -7.79 7.65
CA VAL A 204 -2.22 -7.34 8.07
C VAL A 204 -2.15 -6.61 9.42
N ASP A 205 -2.60 -5.35 9.46
CA ASP A 205 -2.77 -4.60 10.72
C ASP A 205 -4.04 -5.04 11.44
N TRP A 206 -3.94 -6.08 12.27
CA TRP A 206 -5.08 -6.60 13.04
C TRP A 206 -5.69 -5.60 14.03
N SER A 207 -5.02 -4.49 14.34
CA SER A 207 -5.51 -3.53 15.33
C SER A 207 -6.70 -2.70 14.86
N VAL A 208 -6.99 -2.70 13.56
CA VAL A 208 -8.14 -2.01 12.96
C VAL A 208 -9.40 -2.88 12.88
N PHE A 209 -9.29 -4.18 13.19
CA PHE A 209 -10.36 -5.15 13.06
C PHE A 209 -10.94 -5.57 14.42
N ALA A 210 -12.00 -6.40 14.39
CA ALA A 210 -12.53 -7.05 15.58
C ALA A 210 -11.44 -7.89 16.27
N ALA A 211 -11.47 -7.95 17.60
CA ALA A 211 -10.40 -8.59 18.39
C ALA A 211 -10.22 -10.09 18.08
N ASP A 212 -11.27 -10.76 17.60
CA ASP A 212 -11.30 -12.19 17.22
C ASP A 212 -11.25 -12.40 15.70
N ALA A 213 -10.98 -11.35 14.90
CA ALA A 213 -10.96 -11.44 13.43
C ALA A 213 -10.00 -12.52 12.91
N ARG A 214 -8.77 -12.58 13.46
CA ARG A 214 -7.77 -13.60 13.10
C ARG A 214 -8.21 -15.03 13.44
N GLU A 215 -9.04 -15.20 14.47
CA GLU A 215 -9.53 -16.50 14.90
C GLU A 215 -10.69 -16.97 14.02
N ARG A 216 -11.49 -16.02 13.51
CA ARG A 216 -12.60 -16.26 12.58
C ARG A 216 -12.13 -16.56 11.17
N LEU A 217 -11.09 -15.87 10.72
CA LEU A 217 -10.46 -16.04 9.41
C LEU A 217 -9.02 -16.56 9.59
N PRO A 218 -8.83 -17.82 10.03
CA PRO A 218 -7.52 -18.34 10.45
C PRO A 218 -6.60 -18.75 9.29
N ASP A 219 -7.03 -18.58 8.04
CA ASP A 219 -6.27 -18.96 6.85
C ASP A 219 -5.76 -17.71 6.10
N PRO A 220 -4.45 -17.63 5.77
CA PRO A 220 -3.89 -16.54 4.96
C PRO A 220 -4.63 -16.30 3.64
N PHE A 221 -5.26 -17.34 3.07
CA PHE A 221 -6.05 -17.24 1.84
C PHE A 221 -7.04 -16.08 1.85
N PHE A 222 -7.66 -15.74 2.98
CA PHE A 222 -8.67 -14.67 3.01
C PHE A 222 -8.12 -13.30 2.59
N PHE A 223 -6.80 -13.13 2.57
CA PHE A 223 -6.08 -11.88 2.29
C PHE A 223 -5.02 -12.05 1.20
N ASP A 224 -4.91 -13.21 0.55
CA ASP A 224 -3.84 -13.49 -0.39
C ASP A 224 -4.02 -12.68 -1.69
N PRO A 225 -3.17 -11.68 -1.97
CA PRO A 225 -3.32 -10.84 -3.16
C PRO A 225 -3.01 -11.56 -4.47
N ALA A 226 -2.50 -12.79 -4.41
CA ALA A 226 -2.25 -13.62 -5.59
C ALA A 226 -3.40 -14.61 -5.88
N ASP A 227 -4.44 -14.66 -5.04
CA ASP A 227 -5.59 -15.54 -5.21
C ASP A 227 -6.83 -14.70 -5.49
N ASP A 228 -7.31 -14.68 -6.74
CA ASP A 228 -8.48 -13.90 -7.16
C ASP A 228 -9.77 -14.31 -6.43
N GLU A 229 -9.79 -15.49 -5.78
CA GLU A 229 -10.91 -15.95 -4.95
C GLU A 229 -10.84 -15.46 -3.50
N ALA A 230 -9.74 -14.83 -3.10
CA ALA A 230 -9.54 -14.27 -1.76
C ALA A 230 -10.44 -13.04 -1.54
N PRO A 231 -11.38 -13.06 -0.57
CA PRO A 231 -12.36 -12.00 -0.40
C PRO A 231 -11.78 -10.63 -0.04
N HIS A 232 -10.58 -10.58 0.54
CA HIS A 232 -9.85 -9.34 0.87
C HIS A 232 -8.46 -9.29 0.24
N GLY A 233 -8.11 -10.28 -0.59
CA GLY A 233 -6.81 -10.34 -1.25
C GLY A 233 -6.87 -9.70 -2.64
N ASN A 234 -7.92 -9.99 -3.40
CA ASN A 234 -8.12 -9.38 -4.72
C ASN A 234 -8.39 -7.86 -4.60
N ASP A 235 -8.16 -7.13 -5.71
CA ASP A 235 -8.26 -5.67 -5.74
C ASP A 235 -9.65 -5.18 -5.30
N THR A 236 -10.72 -5.77 -5.86
CA THR A 236 -12.11 -5.41 -5.54
C THR A 236 -12.42 -5.53 -4.05
N GLY A 237 -12.01 -6.64 -3.45
CA GLY A 237 -12.27 -6.97 -2.06
C GLY A 237 -11.44 -6.13 -1.10
N ALA A 238 -10.18 -5.87 -1.44
CA ALA A 238 -9.29 -4.98 -0.68
C ALA A 238 -9.84 -3.55 -0.64
N ASP A 239 -10.23 -2.99 -1.79
CA ASP A 239 -10.81 -1.64 -1.88
C ASP A 239 -12.12 -1.51 -1.11
N LEU A 240 -12.98 -2.53 -1.23
CA LEU A 240 -14.22 -2.60 -0.48
C LEU A 240 -13.96 -2.65 1.03
N LEU A 241 -13.00 -3.47 1.49
CA LEU A 241 -12.66 -3.58 2.91
C LEU A 241 -12.14 -2.25 3.47
N VAL A 242 -11.29 -1.54 2.72
CA VAL A 242 -10.79 -0.21 3.11
C VAL A 242 -11.96 0.77 3.25
N THR A 243 -12.86 0.81 2.28
CA THR A 243 -14.04 1.70 2.31
C THR A 243 -14.96 1.34 3.48
N TYR A 244 -15.17 0.05 3.74
CA TYR A 244 -15.97 -0.42 4.86
C TYR A 244 -15.38 -0.01 6.21
N LEU A 245 -14.05 -0.09 6.36
CA LEU A 245 -13.32 0.34 7.56
C LEU A 245 -13.44 1.85 7.80
N ASP A 246 -13.44 2.65 6.74
CA ASP A 246 -13.54 4.11 6.84
C ASP A 246 -14.96 4.56 7.19
N GLU A 247 -15.98 3.92 6.63
CA GLU A 247 -17.39 4.29 6.88
C GLU A 247 -17.97 3.67 8.15
N LEU A 248 -17.50 2.49 8.57
CA LEU A 248 -18.02 1.70 9.68
C LEU A 248 -19.56 1.58 9.64
N PRO A 249 -20.14 1.09 8.54
CA PRO A 249 -21.57 1.16 8.31
C PRO A 249 -22.37 0.34 9.34
N GLY A 250 -23.59 0.80 9.60
CA GLY A 250 -24.56 0.16 10.49
C GLY A 250 -25.08 -1.18 9.96
N ASP A 251 -25.14 -1.32 8.65
CA ASP A 251 -25.81 -2.40 7.91
C ASP A 251 -24.99 -2.69 6.64
N GLY A 252 -24.42 -3.90 6.54
CA GLY A 252 -23.60 -4.30 5.40
C GLY A 252 -24.34 -4.30 4.05
N MET A 253 -25.65 -4.57 4.03
CA MET A 253 -26.43 -4.51 2.79
C MET A 253 -26.59 -3.08 2.28
N ALA A 254 -26.93 -2.16 3.19
CA ALA A 254 -27.09 -0.75 2.84
C ALA A 254 -25.76 -0.13 2.39
N PHE A 255 -24.64 -0.56 2.99
CA PHE A 255 -23.30 -0.20 2.54
C PHE A 255 -23.03 -0.70 1.12
N LEU A 256 -23.25 -2.00 0.86
CA LEU A 256 -22.97 -2.58 -0.46
C LEU A 256 -23.78 -1.90 -1.57
N ASP A 257 -25.05 -1.58 -1.33
CA ASP A 257 -25.88 -0.82 -2.27
C ASP A 257 -25.35 0.61 -2.50
N ALA A 258 -24.81 1.28 -1.48
CA ALA A 258 -24.21 2.59 -1.63
C ALA A 258 -22.88 2.53 -2.38
N TYR A 259 -22.07 1.50 -2.10
CA TYR A 259 -20.76 1.28 -2.72
C TYR A 259 -20.89 1.10 -4.25
N VAL A 260 -21.82 0.25 -4.70
CA VAL A 260 -22.05 0.05 -6.15
C VAL A 260 -22.60 1.30 -6.85
N VAL A 261 -23.34 2.15 -6.12
CA VAL A 261 -23.80 3.44 -6.66
C VAL A 261 -22.64 4.42 -6.83
N ASP A 262 -21.68 4.42 -5.91
CA ASP A 262 -20.46 5.22 -6.03
C ASP A 262 -19.56 4.75 -7.19
N MET A 263 -19.54 3.44 -7.46
CA MET A 263 -18.93 2.86 -8.66
C MET A 263 -19.65 3.21 -9.97
N GLY A 264 -20.83 3.84 -9.90
CA GLY A 264 -21.59 4.33 -11.06
C GLY A 264 -22.69 3.38 -11.57
N CYS A 265 -22.98 2.29 -10.86
CA CYS A 265 -24.12 1.42 -11.16
C CYS A 265 -25.41 1.95 -10.52
N GLU A 266 -26.58 1.57 -11.05
CA GLU A 266 -27.85 2.03 -10.45
C GLU A 266 -28.21 1.25 -9.18
N SER A 267 -27.76 0.00 -9.07
CA SER A 267 -28.02 -0.89 -7.94
C SER A 267 -27.13 -2.13 -7.99
N LEU A 268 -27.13 -2.93 -6.91
CA LEU A 268 -26.43 -4.22 -6.91
C LEU A 268 -26.97 -5.19 -7.98
N SER A 269 -28.28 -5.13 -8.28
CA SER A 269 -28.87 -5.95 -9.35
C SER A 269 -28.40 -5.55 -10.75
N ASP A 270 -28.09 -4.26 -10.96
CA ASP A 270 -27.55 -3.75 -12.22
C ASP A 270 -26.15 -4.34 -12.48
N VAL A 271 -25.33 -4.45 -11.42
CA VAL A 271 -24.04 -5.15 -11.50
C VAL A 271 -24.24 -6.60 -11.95
N ALA A 272 -25.19 -7.33 -11.35
CA ALA A 272 -25.44 -8.73 -11.70
C ALA A 272 -25.86 -8.93 -13.18
N ASP A 273 -26.58 -7.97 -13.75
CA ASP A 273 -27.01 -7.96 -15.15
C ASP A 273 -25.86 -7.65 -16.11
N ILE A 274 -24.87 -6.86 -15.68
CA ILE A 274 -23.67 -6.50 -16.44
C ILE A 274 -22.62 -7.62 -16.34
N ASP A 275 -22.24 -7.97 -15.11
CA ASP A 275 -21.23 -8.97 -14.78
C ASP A 275 -21.62 -9.70 -13.47
N THR A 276 -22.11 -10.93 -13.63
CA THR A 276 -22.49 -11.77 -12.49
C THR A 276 -21.29 -12.17 -11.63
N TRP A 277 -20.07 -12.25 -12.19
CA TRP A 277 -18.87 -12.62 -11.44
C TRP A 277 -18.44 -11.49 -10.49
N GLU A 278 -18.41 -10.26 -11.01
CA GLU A 278 -18.12 -9.05 -10.22
C GLU A 278 -19.16 -8.84 -9.12
N HIS A 279 -20.44 -9.01 -9.45
CA HIS A 279 -21.52 -9.01 -8.45
C HIS A 279 -21.24 -10.02 -7.32
N ASP A 280 -20.89 -11.25 -7.67
CA ASP A 280 -20.64 -12.31 -6.70
C ASP A 280 -19.41 -11.99 -5.84
N GLU A 281 -18.40 -11.33 -6.41
CA GLU A 281 -17.20 -10.88 -5.72
C GLU A 281 -17.52 -9.85 -4.66
N LEU A 282 -18.24 -8.79 -5.04
CA LEU A 282 -18.62 -7.69 -4.17
C LEU A 282 -19.47 -8.16 -2.99
N VAL A 283 -20.43 -9.06 -3.25
CA VAL A 283 -21.26 -9.64 -2.19
C VAL A 283 -20.43 -10.45 -1.20
N ILE A 284 -19.53 -11.31 -1.70
CA ILE A 284 -18.68 -12.14 -0.85
C ILE A 284 -17.74 -11.23 -0.04
N ALA A 285 -17.02 -10.31 -0.69
CA ALA A 285 -16.12 -9.36 -0.05
C ALA A 285 -16.84 -8.55 1.05
N ALA A 286 -18.04 -8.03 0.79
CA ALA A 286 -18.82 -7.28 1.78
C ALA A 286 -19.21 -8.12 3.00
N ALA A 287 -19.60 -9.39 2.80
CA ALA A 287 -19.92 -10.28 3.91
C ALA A 287 -18.69 -10.53 4.81
N PHE A 288 -17.54 -10.76 4.19
CA PHE A 288 -16.28 -10.98 4.91
C PHE A 288 -15.73 -9.67 5.53
N ALA A 289 -16.01 -8.51 4.94
CA ALA A 289 -15.64 -7.21 5.53
C ALA A 289 -16.45 -6.96 6.80
N GLU A 290 -17.75 -7.27 6.78
CA GLU A 290 -18.60 -7.18 7.97
C GLU A 290 -18.14 -8.15 9.08
N ILE A 291 -17.75 -9.38 8.75
CA ILE A 291 -17.15 -10.33 9.70
C ILE A 291 -15.85 -9.76 10.29
N MET A 292 -14.96 -9.21 9.47
CA MET A 292 -13.67 -8.67 9.90
C MET A 292 -13.81 -7.48 10.84
N VAL A 293 -14.66 -6.53 10.48
CA VAL A 293 -14.80 -5.27 11.21
C VAL A 293 -15.68 -5.43 12.44
N ARG A 294 -16.72 -6.29 12.38
CA ARG A 294 -17.77 -6.36 13.42
C ARG A 294 -17.80 -7.68 14.17
N GLY A 295 -17.03 -8.68 13.73
CA GLY A 295 -17.02 -10.04 14.29
C GLY A 295 -18.21 -10.90 13.85
N SER A 296 -19.09 -10.41 12.98
CA SER A 296 -20.24 -11.17 12.47
C SER A 296 -20.83 -10.48 11.26
N THR A 297 -21.46 -11.21 10.35
CA THR A 297 -22.25 -10.65 9.24
C THR A 297 -23.76 -10.75 9.48
N SER A 298 -24.53 -9.83 8.90
CA SER A 298 -25.98 -9.90 8.91
C SER A 298 -26.51 -11.14 8.17
N ALA A 299 -27.65 -11.69 8.62
CA ALA A 299 -28.22 -12.86 7.98
C ALA A 299 -28.61 -12.62 6.50
N ALA A 300 -28.97 -11.38 6.14
CA ALA A 300 -29.30 -11.04 4.76
C ALA A 300 -28.06 -11.12 3.86
N LEU A 301 -26.97 -10.47 4.27
CA LEU A 301 -25.72 -10.45 3.52
C LEU A 301 -25.06 -11.84 3.47
N ALA A 302 -25.06 -12.58 4.58
CA ALA A 302 -24.59 -13.97 4.62
C ALA A 302 -25.34 -14.88 3.64
N ASN A 303 -26.68 -14.78 3.59
CA ASN A 303 -27.47 -15.58 2.66
C ASN A 303 -27.19 -15.21 1.20
N LEU A 304 -26.96 -13.92 0.90
CA LEU A 304 -26.62 -13.47 -0.44
C LEU A 304 -25.23 -13.98 -0.86
N ALA A 305 -24.24 -13.94 0.03
CA ALA A 305 -22.91 -14.49 -0.19
C ALA A 305 -22.93 -16.01 -0.39
N LEU A 306 -23.73 -16.74 0.39
CA LEU A 306 -23.92 -18.19 0.17
C LEU A 306 -24.53 -18.51 -1.20
N GLN A 307 -25.46 -17.68 -1.69
CA GLN A 307 -26.03 -17.83 -3.03
C GLN A 307 -25.02 -17.50 -4.14
N ALA A 308 -24.15 -16.51 -3.94
CA ALA A 308 -23.04 -16.21 -4.83
C ALA A 308 -22.06 -17.39 -4.90
N LEU A 309 -21.70 -17.98 -3.75
CA LEU A 309 -20.87 -19.18 -3.68
C LEU A 309 -21.54 -20.41 -4.32
N ASP A 310 -22.88 -20.52 -4.29
CA ASP A 310 -23.62 -21.57 -5.02
C ASP A 310 -23.48 -21.40 -6.53
N ARG A 311 -23.58 -20.16 -7.04
CA ARG A 311 -23.37 -19.86 -8.46
C ARG A 311 -21.94 -20.14 -8.89
N ARG A 312 -20.95 -19.56 -8.20
CA ARG A 312 -19.52 -19.79 -8.47
C ARG A 312 -19.17 -21.28 -8.46
N GLN A 313 -19.66 -22.03 -7.47
CA GLN A 313 -19.41 -23.47 -7.39
C GLN A 313 -20.01 -24.27 -8.56
N ALA A 314 -21.16 -23.83 -9.10
CA ALA A 314 -21.79 -24.49 -10.23
C ALA A 314 -21.06 -24.19 -11.56
N GLU A 315 -20.51 -22.99 -11.69
CA GLU A 315 -19.80 -22.53 -12.89
C GLU A 315 -18.32 -22.96 -12.90
N ALA A 316 -17.60 -22.69 -11.81
CA ALA A 316 -16.19 -22.97 -11.62
C ALA A 316 -15.94 -23.58 -10.23
N PRO A 317 -15.99 -24.91 -10.09
CA PRO A 317 -15.75 -25.59 -8.82
C PRO A 317 -14.36 -25.25 -8.24
N SER A 318 -14.33 -24.71 -7.03
CA SER A 318 -13.09 -24.44 -6.28
C SER A 318 -13.17 -24.99 -4.87
N PRO A 319 -12.08 -25.59 -4.34
CA PRO A 319 -12.00 -25.95 -2.92
C PRO A 319 -12.13 -24.74 -1.98
N ARG A 320 -11.83 -23.51 -2.46
CA ARG A 320 -11.97 -22.28 -1.67
C ARG A 320 -13.42 -21.95 -1.35
N ASN A 321 -14.36 -22.29 -2.24
CA ASN A 321 -15.78 -22.03 -2.01
C ASN A 321 -16.31 -22.73 -0.74
N GLU A 322 -15.83 -23.93 -0.45
CA GLU A 322 -16.21 -24.66 0.76
C GLU A 322 -15.62 -24.00 2.02
N GLN A 323 -14.39 -23.53 1.94
CA GLN A 323 -13.74 -22.77 3.00
C GLN A 323 -14.47 -21.46 3.30
N LEU A 324 -14.88 -20.72 2.26
CA LEU A 324 -15.67 -19.50 2.38
C LEU A 324 -17.04 -19.77 3.03
N ARG A 325 -17.72 -20.86 2.64
CA ARG A 325 -19.00 -21.26 3.26
C ARG A 325 -18.86 -21.53 4.74
N GLN A 326 -17.83 -22.26 5.15
CA GLN A 326 -17.60 -22.59 6.56
C GLN A 326 -17.38 -21.34 7.42
N ALA A 327 -16.77 -20.29 6.86
CA ALA A 327 -16.59 -19.02 7.57
C ALA A 327 -17.87 -18.17 7.66
N LEU A 328 -18.85 -18.39 6.77
CA LEU A 328 -20.14 -17.68 6.76
C LEU A 328 -21.22 -18.30 7.67
N THR A 329 -21.04 -19.56 8.09
CA THR A 329 -22.02 -20.34 8.88
C THR A 329 -21.66 -20.46 10.35
#